data_AF-A0AA36CMA1-F1
#
_entry.id   AF-A0AA36CMA1-F1
#
_cell.length_a   1.000
_cell.length_b   1.000
_cell.length_c   1.000
_cell.angle_alpha   90.00
_cell.angle_beta   90.00
_cell.angle_gamma   90.00
#
_symmetry.space_group_name_H-M   'P 1'
#
loop_
_entity.id
_entity.type
_entity.pdbx_description
1 polymer ?
#
loop_
_entity_poly.entity_id
_entity_poly.type
_entity_poly.pdbx_seq_one_letter_code
_entity_poly.pdbx_strand_id
1 'polypeptide(L)'
;MEPSVSTPAGPTGDDWPDVVWYEVFQRCNYKTINEAEKACSQFTRITDDNGFWRDHCERDGITLPPTHAVKLAHIKGHDFDYRYLYSCADTGGVDPYGQNILRDVPVNPAVAEAYGEHWMRYHTRNCTYESPPVGYNATPEMPTEALATSFIRGFRSILVNLEKAGIEPWVLDKFRPAIVARERHAPRFDCSAVYNFAAQVRKEDEIYPHTLVRWLGKPDASRGDIRETHYPQWAKQPWKTEEIRIADYGFGMRNVLVSSTAKDNQFWAGNYGMKFTDTELQLVFAEKLEWNDTEDAAPVDFDETLSEPDDYEYDAFGRHVMYNFISDDEDDDYEDQESVNFSDDYDAEDVDYDEDGDEEEESE
;
A
#
# COMPACT_ATOMS: atom_id res chain seq x y z
N MET A 1 -63.65 -42.89 17.37
CA MET A 1 -62.70 -42.10 18.17
C MET A 1 -61.35 -42.73 17.97
N GLU A 2 -60.60 -42.25 16.97
CA GLU A 2 -59.17 -42.58 16.87
C GLU A 2 -58.40 -41.53 17.69
N PRO A 3 -57.40 -41.93 18.48
CA PRO A 3 -56.59 -40.98 19.22
C PRO A 3 -55.64 -40.28 18.25
N SER A 4 -55.71 -38.95 18.21
CA SER A 4 -54.74 -38.12 17.51
C SER A 4 -53.36 -38.31 18.13
N VAL A 5 -52.44 -38.91 17.38
CA VAL A 5 -51.02 -39.00 17.76
C VAL A 5 -50.41 -37.61 17.58
N SER A 6 -50.05 -36.95 18.67
CA SER A 6 -49.24 -35.73 18.62
C SER A 6 -47.82 -36.13 18.23
N THR A 7 -47.37 -35.72 17.06
CA THR A 7 -45.95 -35.77 16.68
C THR A 7 -45.16 -34.93 17.68
N PRO A 8 -44.11 -35.45 18.34
CA PRO A 8 -43.27 -34.62 19.18
C PRO A 8 -42.61 -33.54 18.30
N ALA A 9 -42.67 -32.29 18.73
CA ALA A 9 -41.88 -31.22 18.11
C ALA A 9 -40.41 -31.68 18.13
N GLY A 10 -39.78 -31.70 16.96
CA GLY A 10 -38.34 -31.95 16.87
C GLY A 10 -37.57 -30.93 17.70
N PRO A 11 -36.34 -31.23 18.14
CA PRO A 11 -35.54 -30.30 18.92
C PRO A 11 -35.47 -28.96 18.20
N THR A 12 -35.78 -27.90 18.94
CA THR A 12 -35.58 -26.53 18.48
C THR A 12 -34.06 -26.26 18.42
N GLY A 13 -33.61 -25.31 17.59
CA GLY A 13 -32.18 -25.00 17.45
C GLY A 13 -31.48 -24.69 18.79
N ASP A 14 -32.24 -24.23 19.78
CA ASP A 14 -31.79 -23.91 21.14
C ASP A 14 -31.44 -25.15 22.00
N ASP A 15 -31.76 -26.37 21.53
CA ASP A 15 -31.47 -27.62 22.25
C ASP A 15 -30.07 -28.19 21.95
N TRP A 16 -29.33 -27.60 21.01
CA TRP A 16 -28.00 -28.08 20.65
C TRP A 16 -26.92 -27.57 21.63
N PRO A 17 -25.96 -28.43 22.04
CA PRO A 17 -24.88 -28.00 22.93
C PRO A 17 -23.98 -26.93 22.33
N ASP A 18 -23.36 -26.09 23.18
CA ASP A 18 -22.45 -25.00 22.77
C ASP A 18 -21.34 -25.48 21.82
N VAL A 19 -20.80 -26.68 21.99
CA VAL A 19 -19.75 -27.23 21.12
C VAL A 19 -20.18 -27.38 19.66
N VAL A 20 -21.48 -27.64 19.41
CA VAL A 20 -22.00 -27.75 18.04
C VAL A 20 -22.07 -26.36 17.41
N TRP A 21 -22.59 -25.37 18.15
CA TRP A 21 -22.65 -24.00 17.67
C TRP A 21 -21.27 -23.36 17.52
N TYR A 22 -20.33 -23.69 18.40
CA TYR A 22 -18.91 -23.34 18.27
C TYR A 22 -18.38 -23.77 16.90
N GLU A 23 -18.53 -25.05 16.56
CA GLU A 23 -18.10 -25.59 15.26
C GLU A 23 -18.83 -24.94 14.07
N VAL A 24 -20.13 -24.66 14.20
CA VAL A 24 -20.89 -23.98 13.15
C VAL A 24 -20.35 -22.57 12.93
N PHE A 25 -20.15 -21.79 14.00
CA PHE A 25 -19.64 -20.43 13.91
C PHE A 25 -18.18 -20.39 13.47
N GLN A 26 -17.37 -21.38 13.83
CA GLN A 26 -16.06 -21.68 13.24
C GLN A 26 -16.17 -22.06 11.75
N ARG A 27 -17.23 -21.74 11.00
CA ARG A 27 -17.31 -21.86 9.52
C ARG A 27 -18.00 -20.64 8.91
N CYS A 28 -18.33 -19.65 9.72
CA CYS A 28 -19.02 -18.43 9.33
C CYS A 28 -18.03 -17.26 9.32
N ASN A 29 -18.25 -16.29 8.43
CA ASN A 29 -17.48 -15.04 8.45
C ASN A 29 -17.90 -14.14 9.62
N TYR A 30 -17.10 -13.10 9.89
CA TYR A 30 -17.31 -12.18 11.01
C TYR A 30 -18.71 -11.57 10.99
N LYS A 31 -19.15 -11.10 9.82
CA LYS A 31 -20.47 -10.48 9.64
C LYS A 31 -21.62 -11.41 10.04
N THR A 32 -21.55 -12.69 9.64
CA THR A 32 -22.58 -13.68 9.96
C THR A 32 -22.64 -13.96 11.46
N ILE A 33 -21.46 -14.12 12.09
CA ILE A 33 -21.35 -14.35 13.53
C ILE A 33 -21.91 -13.16 14.32
N ASN A 34 -21.56 -11.94 13.90
CA ASN A 34 -22.00 -10.69 14.52
C ASN A 34 -23.53 -10.47 14.42
N GLU A 35 -24.20 -11.00 13.40
CA GLU A 35 -25.67 -11.02 13.37
C GLU A 35 -26.26 -12.16 14.20
N ALA A 36 -25.62 -13.33 14.21
CA ALA A 36 -26.08 -14.48 14.97
C ALA A 36 -26.06 -14.20 16.48
N GLU A 37 -25.01 -13.58 17.02
CA GLU A 37 -24.90 -13.32 18.47
C GLU A 37 -26.03 -12.46 19.04
N LYS A 38 -26.71 -11.67 18.20
CA LYS A 38 -27.86 -10.85 18.59
C LYS A 38 -29.14 -11.68 18.77
N ALA A 39 -29.15 -12.92 18.29
CA ALA A 39 -30.33 -13.77 18.28
C ALA A 39 -30.63 -14.39 19.65
N CYS A 40 -29.60 -14.86 20.38
CA CYS A 40 -29.78 -15.48 21.69
C CYS A 40 -28.51 -15.43 22.56
N SER A 41 -28.69 -15.55 23.87
CA SER A 41 -27.60 -15.51 24.86
C SER A 41 -26.63 -16.69 24.76
N GLN A 42 -27.07 -17.82 24.20
CA GLN A 42 -26.17 -18.95 23.93
C GLN A 42 -25.10 -18.55 22.91
N PHE A 43 -25.49 -17.87 21.83
CA PHE A 43 -24.57 -17.44 20.78
C PHE A 43 -23.64 -16.35 21.29
N THR A 44 -24.17 -15.38 22.02
CA THR A 44 -23.36 -14.36 22.70
C THR A 44 -22.31 -14.99 23.61
N ARG A 45 -22.68 -15.99 24.42
CA ARG A 45 -21.73 -16.67 25.31
C ARG A 45 -20.57 -17.33 24.56
N ILE A 46 -20.84 -17.90 23.38
CA ILE A 46 -19.81 -18.54 22.55
C ILE A 46 -18.91 -17.46 21.92
N THR A 47 -19.49 -16.37 21.42
CA THR A 47 -18.76 -15.31 20.71
C THR A 47 -18.10 -14.28 21.63
N ASP A 48 -18.41 -14.28 22.92
CA ASP A 48 -17.72 -13.49 23.94
C ASP A 48 -16.39 -14.12 24.39
N ASP A 49 -16.15 -15.39 24.09
CA ASP A 49 -14.89 -16.06 24.42
C ASP A 49 -13.77 -15.62 23.47
N ASN A 50 -12.72 -15.01 24.02
CA ASN A 50 -11.54 -14.63 23.24
C ASN A 50 -10.82 -15.85 22.62
N GLY A 51 -10.95 -17.03 23.25
CA GLY A 51 -10.45 -18.30 22.72
C GLY A 51 -11.16 -18.72 21.42
N PHE A 52 -12.46 -18.45 21.30
CA PHE A 52 -13.21 -18.71 20.07
C PHE A 52 -12.62 -17.95 18.88
N TRP A 53 -12.33 -16.66 19.05
CA TRP A 53 -11.77 -15.84 17.98
C TRP A 53 -10.31 -16.18 17.66
N ARG A 54 -9.52 -16.54 18.68
CA ARG A 54 -8.16 -17.05 18.45
C ARG A 54 -8.18 -18.28 17.54
N ASP A 55 -9.01 -19.27 17.88
CA ASP A 55 -9.13 -20.51 17.09
C ASP A 55 -9.65 -20.20 15.66
N HIS A 56 -10.47 -19.16 15.50
CA HIS A 56 -10.95 -18.69 14.21
C HIS A 56 -9.82 -18.11 13.35
N CYS A 57 -8.99 -17.24 13.94
CA CYS A 57 -7.79 -16.71 13.28
C CYS A 57 -6.86 -17.83 12.81
N GLU A 58 -6.57 -18.81 13.69
CA GLU A 58 -5.69 -19.94 13.35
C GLU A 58 -6.24 -20.78 12.20
N ARG A 59 -7.54 -21.03 12.19
CA ARG A 59 -8.22 -21.82 11.16
C ARG A 59 -8.20 -21.15 9.79
N ASP A 60 -8.37 -19.83 9.75
CA ASP A 60 -8.39 -19.04 8.51
C ASP A 60 -6.97 -18.58 8.09
N GLY A 61 -5.94 -18.97 8.85
CA GLY A 61 -4.53 -18.68 8.53
C GLY A 61 -4.10 -17.25 8.82
N ILE A 62 -4.84 -16.53 9.67
CA ILE A 62 -4.49 -15.19 10.14
C ILE A 62 -3.37 -15.33 11.18
N THR A 63 -2.28 -14.59 11.00
CA THR A 63 -1.14 -14.67 11.89
C THR A 63 -1.48 -14.04 13.25
N LEU A 64 -1.21 -14.79 14.32
CA LEU A 64 -1.41 -14.29 15.68
C LEU A 64 -0.22 -13.44 16.15
N PRO A 65 -0.42 -12.53 17.12
CA PRO A 65 0.68 -11.84 17.78
C PRO A 65 1.69 -12.83 18.37
N PRO A 66 2.99 -12.48 18.42
CA PRO A 66 4.00 -13.40 18.92
C PRO A 66 3.73 -13.85 20.36
N THR A 67 3.89 -15.15 20.63
CA THR A 67 3.56 -15.75 21.94
C THR A 67 4.23 -15.06 23.13
N HIS A 68 5.45 -14.54 22.95
CA HIS A 68 6.16 -13.81 24.00
C HIS A 68 5.55 -12.43 24.27
N ALA A 69 5.00 -11.74 23.26
CA ALA A 69 4.22 -10.52 23.42
C ALA A 69 2.92 -10.79 24.16
N VAL A 70 2.18 -11.82 23.76
CA VAL A 70 0.92 -12.24 24.42
C VAL A 70 1.14 -12.52 25.91
N LYS A 71 2.18 -13.28 26.26
CA LYS A 71 2.52 -13.57 27.66
C LYS A 71 2.86 -12.32 28.46
N LEU A 72 3.65 -11.41 27.90
CA LEU A 72 4.04 -10.18 28.59
C LEU A 72 2.85 -9.24 28.77
N ALA A 73 2.01 -9.08 27.75
CA ALA A 73 0.77 -8.31 27.83
C ALA A 73 -0.11 -8.83 28.98
N HIS A 74 -0.33 -10.15 29.05
CA HIS A 74 -1.15 -10.75 30.10
C HIS A 74 -0.60 -10.47 31.50
N ILE A 75 0.71 -10.59 31.70
CA ILE A 75 1.37 -10.24 32.98
C ILE A 75 1.15 -8.76 33.35
N LYS A 76 1.06 -7.90 32.34
CA LYS A 76 0.83 -6.46 32.49
C LYS A 76 -0.64 -6.09 32.61
N GLY A 77 -1.56 -7.07 32.59
CA GLY A 77 -2.99 -6.84 32.71
C GLY A 77 -3.66 -6.42 31.40
N HIS A 78 -3.04 -6.76 30.25
CA HIS A 78 -3.58 -6.56 28.92
C HIS A 78 -3.79 -7.91 28.24
N ASP A 79 -4.90 -8.08 27.54
CA ASP A 79 -5.14 -9.24 26.69
C ASP A 79 -5.37 -8.75 25.26
N PHE A 80 -4.79 -9.47 24.30
CA PHE A 80 -5.03 -9.19 22.90
C PHE A 80 -6.48 -9.49 22.53
N ASP A 81 -7.11 -8.59 21.79
CA ASP A 81 -8.47 -8.77 21.29
C ASP A 81 -8.44 -9.54 19.95
N TYR A 82 -8.63 -10.87 20.01
CA TYR A 82 -8.64 -11.69 18.81
C TYR A 82 -9.91 -11.48 17.98
N ARG A 83 -11.00 -11.00 18.58
CA ARG A 83 -12.22 -10.64 17.84
C ARG A 83 -11.94 -9.43 16.96
N TYR A 84 -11.28 -8.42 17.51
CA TYR A 84 -10.84 -7.25 16.76
C TYR A 84 -9.91 -7.63 15.60
N LEU A 85 -8.85 -8.40 15.89
CA LEU A 85 -7.93 -8.89 14.86
C LEU A 85 -8.66 -9.64 13.74
N TYR A 86 -9.52 -10.60 14.10
CA TYR A 86 -10.29 -11.36 13.13
C TYR A 86 -11.21 -10.46 12.29
N SER A 87 -11.88 -9.50 12.92
CA SER A 87 -12.79 -8.59 12.23
C SER A 87 -12.07 -7.76 11.16
N CYS A 88 -10.87 -7.25 11.47
CA CYS A 88 -10.04 -6.50 10.53
C CYS A 88 -9.55 -7.40 9.39
N ALA A 89 -9.12 -8.62 9.69
CA ALA A 89 -8.63 -9.55 8.67
C ALA A 89 -9.73 -10.04 7.72
N ASP A 90 -10.90 -10.46 8.25
CA ASP A 90 -12.03 -10.97 7.46
C ASP A 90 -12.66 -9.88 6.58
N THR A 91 -12.84 -8.68 7.11
CA THR A 91 -13.43 -7.56 6.35
C THR A 91 -12.42 -6.85 5.46
N GLY A 92 -11.14 -6.87 5.85
CA GLY A 92 -10.11 -6.03 5.24
C GLY A 92 -9.07 -6.73 4.41
N GLY A 93 -9.01 -8.06 4.43
CA GLY A 93 -8.03 -8.84 3.69
C GLY A 93 -6.60 -8.50 4.10
N VAL A 94 -6.36 -8.27 5.39
CA VAL A 94 -5.07 -7.83 5.92
C VAL A 94 -4.64 -8.72 7.09
N ASP A 95 -3.38 -9.15 7.06
CA ASP A 95 -2.76 -9.91 8.15
C ASP A 95 -1.65 -9.05 8.80
N PRO A 96 -1.98 -8.29 9.86
CA PRO A 96 -1.07 -7.30 10.43
C PRO A 96 0.17 -7.89 11.11
N TYR A 97 0.07 -9.14 11.58
CA TYR A 97 1.18 -9.85 12.24
C TYR A 97 1.90 -10.83 11.31
N GLY A 98 1.45 -10.93 10.06
CA GLY A 98 2.09 -11.72 9.02
C GLY A 98 3.44 -11.16 8.58
N GLN A 99 4.04 -11.80 7.57
CA GLN A 99 5.36 -11.38 7.05
C GLN A 99 5.31 -10.06 6.29
N ASN A 100 4.19 -9.74 5.64
CA ASN A 100 4.01 -8.51 4.89
C ASN A 100 2.54 -8.07 4.94
N ILE A 101 2.28 -6.92 5.55
CA ILE A 101 0.96 -6.27 5.62
C ILE A 101 0.48 -5.90 4.21
N LEU A 102 1.39 -5.55 3.31
CA LEU A 102 1.11 -5.16 1.92
C LEU A 102 1.08 -6.34 0.94
N ARG A 103 1.10 -7.59 1.43
CA ARG A 103 1.27 -8.80 0.60
C ARG A 103 0.32 -8.87 -0.60
N ASP A 104 -0.94 -8.57 -0.37
CA ASP A 104 -2.00 -8.72 -1.37
C ASP A 104 -2.34 -7.40 -2.09
N VAL A 105 -1.54 -6.35 -1.85
CA VAL A 105 -1.70 -5.03 -2.49
C VAL A 105 -1.18 -5.13 -3.92
N PRO A 106 -2.02 -4.85 -4.94
CA PRO A 106 -1.59 -4.92 -6.34
C PRO A 106 -0.53 -3.87 -6.68
N VAL A 107 0.37 -4.18 -7.60
CA VAL A 107 1.32 -3.19 -8.14
C VAL A 107 0.63 -2.23 -9.11
N ASN A 108 -0.38 -2.72 -9.84
CA ASN A 108 -1.15 -1.92 -10.78
C ASN A 108 -1.93 -0.81 -10.05
N PRO A 109 -1.62 0.48 -10.29
CA PRO A 109 -2.26 1.59 -9.57
C PRO A 109 -3.77 1.63 -9.71
N ALA A 110 -4.29 1.28 -10.90
CA ALA A 110 -5.74 1.31 -11.14
C ALA A 110 -6.52 0.34 -10.25
N VAL A 111 -5.87 -0.72 -9.77
CA VAL A 111 -6.46 -1.68 -8.84
C VAL A 111 -6.09 -1.30 -7.39
N ALA A 112 -4.85 -0.90 -7.16
CA ALA A 112 -4.35 -0.54 -5.83
C ALA A 112 -5.04 0.68 -5.21
N GLU A 113 -5.44 1.68 -6.01
CA GLU A 113 -6.15 2.86 -5.52
C GLU A 113 -7.53 2.54 -4.94
N ALA A 114 -8.20 1.50 -5.45
CA ALA A 114 -9.46 0.98 -4.91
C ALA A 114 -9.25 -0.11 -3.84
N TYR A 115 -8.00 -0.51 -3.58
CA TYR A 115 -7.68 -1.58 -2.63
C TYR A 115 -7.62 -1.05 -1.20
N GLY A 116 -8.21 -1.78 -0.26
CA GLY A 116 -7.99 -1.55 1.17
C GLY A 116 -8.41 -0.17 1.69
N GLU A 117 -9.38 0.52 1.06
CA GLU A 117 -9.75 1.92 1.36
C GLU A 117 -9.99 2.24 2.86
N HIS A 118 -10.35 1.24 3.66
CA HIS A 118 -10.62 1.40 5.09
C HIS A 118 -9.36 1.38 5.96
N TRP A 119 -8.24 0.79 5.51
CA TRP A 119 -6.99 0.71 6.27
C TRP A 119 -5.77 1.27 5.51
N MET A 120 -5.92 1.56 4.22
CA MET A 120 -4.86 2.06 3.36
C MET A 120 -5.35 3.15 2.42
N ARG A 121 -4.45 4.05 2.06
CA ARG A 121 -4.58 4.91 0.87
C ARG A 121 -3.37 4.72 -0.03
N TYR A 122 -3.62 4.53 -1.30
CA TYR A 122 -2.60 4.39 -2.32
C TYR A 122 -2.69 5.58 -3.28
N HIS A 123 -1.55 6.12 -3.68
CA HIS A 123 -1.49 7.22 -4.63
C HIS A 123 -0.27 7.08 -5.54
N THR A 124 -0.47 7.35 -6.84
CA THR A 124 0.62 7.43 -7.81
C THR A 124 0.51 8.64 -8.73
N ARG A 125 1.66 9.10 -9.22
CA ARG A 125 1.74 10.15 -10.24
C ARG A 125 2.97 9.96 -11.11
N ASN A 126 2.84 10.16 -12.42
CA ASN A 126 3.93 10.02 -13.40
C ASN A 126 4.66 8.66 -13.33
N CYS A 127 3.90 7.61 -13.02
CA CYS A 127 4.38 6.23 -13.02
C CYS A 127 3.56 5.44 -14.05
N THR A 128 4.20 4.48 -14.70
CA THR A 128 3.55 3.57 -15.65
C THR A 128 3.68 2.14 -15.15
N TYR A 129 2.59 1.38 -15.18
CA TYR A 129 2.61 -0.04 -14.87
C TYR A 129 3.21 -0.85 -16.04
N GLU A 130 4.11 -1.77 -15.74
CA GLU A 130 4.72 -2.68 -16.71
C GLU A 130 4.60 -4.13 -16.23
N SER A 131 4.25 -5.04 -17.16
CA SER A 131 4.15 -6.48 -16.90
C SER A 131 4.45 -7.26 -18.20
N PRO A 132 5.64 -7.87 -18.37
CA PRO A 132 6.80 -7.76 -17.48
C PRO A 132 7.46 -6.38 -17.57
N PRO A 133 8.24 -5.98 -16.56
CA PRO A 133 9.03 -4.76 -16.68
C PRO A 133 10.07 -4.89 -17.81
N VAL A 134 10.48 -3.78 -18.42
CA VAL A 134 11.35 -3.77 -19.62
C VAL A 134 12.78 -3.29 -19.32
N GLY A 135 13.78 -3.61 -20.15
CA GLY A 135 15.04 -2.85 -20.15
C GLY A 135 15.99 -3.12 -18.97
N TYR A 136 15.95 -4.30 -18.37
CA TYR A 136 16.94 -4.79 -17.40
C TYR A 136 17.53 -6.13 -17.87
N ASN A 137 18.52 -6.66 -17.16
CA ASN A 137 19.07 -7.99 -17.46
C ASN A 137 18.22 -9.08 -16.81
N ALA A 138 17.67 -10.00 -17.61
CA ALA A 138 16.86 -11.10 -17.12
C ALA A 138 17.67 -11.99 -16.16
N THR A 139 17.16 -12.16 -14.94
CA THR A 139 17.62 -13.17 -13.98
C THR A 139 16.49 -14.19 -13.72
N PRO A 140 16.75 -15.33 -13.06
CA PRO A 140 15.68 -16.27 -12.71
C PRO A 140 14.66 -15.72 -11.70
N GLU A 141 15.03 -14.73 -10.89
CA GLU A 141 14.23 -14.16 -9.79
C GLU A 141 13.58 -12.82 -10.16
N MET A 142 13.09 -12.74 -11.38
CA MET A 142 12.57 -11.52 -11.97
C MET A 142 11.14 -11.21 -11.50
N PRO A 143 10.85 -9.98 -11.02
CA PRO A 143 9.47 -9.57 -10.83
C PRO A 143 8.66 -9.67 -12.12
N THR A 144 7.44 -10.16 -12.00
CA THR A 144 6.49 -10.27 -13.13
C THR A 144 5.86 -8.93 -13.49
N GLU A 145 5.88 -7.97 -12.57
CA GLU A 145 5.31 -6.64 -12.74
C GLU A 145 6.09 -5.60 -11.94
N ALA A 146 6.05 -4.33 -12.39
CA ALA A 146 6.59 -3.20 -11.67
C ALA A 146 5.94 -1.88 -12.10
N LEU A 147 6.13 -0.85 -11.29
CA LEU A 147 5.98 0.52 -11.73
C LEU A 147 7.28 1.01 -12.36
N ALA A 148 7.18 1.81 -13.41
CA ALA A 148 8.30 2.44 -14.08
C ALA A 148 8.11 3.97 -14.13
N THR A 149 9.19 4.73 -13.94
CA THR A 149 9.18 6.19 -14.08
C THR A 149 9.83 6.63 -15.38
N SER A 150 9.57 7.89 -15.76
CA SER A 150 10.16 8.54 -16.92
C SER A 150 11.21 9.59 -16.50
N PHE A 151 11.46 10.59 -17.35
CA PHE A 151 12.32 11.74 -17.06
C PHE A 151 11.67 12.76 -16.12
N ILE A 152 10.33 12.86 -16.17
CA ILE A 152 9.57 13.57 -15.13
C ILE A 152 9.56 12.69 -13.89
N ARG A 153 9.78 13.31 -12.73
CA ARG A 153 9.76 12.61 -11.44
C ARG A 153 8.41 11.91 -11.24
N GLY A 154 8.50 10.58 -11.12
CA GLY A 154 7.43 9.69 -10.70
C GLY A 154 7.38 9.58 -9.18
N PHE A 155 6.18 9.38 -8.66
CA PHE A 155 5.88 9.28 -7.25
C PHE A 155 4.88 8.16 -7.00
N ARG A 156 5.11 7.40 -5.93
CA ARG A 156 4.13 6.54 -5.29
C ARG A 156 4.13 6.81 -3.78
N SER A 157 2.96 6.75 -3.17
CA SER A 157 2.80 6.65 -1.73
C SER A 157 1.75 5.64 -1.33
N ILE A 158 2.03 4.97 -0.21
CA ILE A 158 1.14 4.02 0.46
C ILE A 158 1.05 4.47 1.91
N LEU A 159 -0.11 4.98 2.32
CA LEU A 159 -0.40 5.35 3.69
C LEU A 159 -1.19 4.23 4.34
N VAL A 160 -0.60 3.55 5.30
CA VAL A 160 -1.20 2.43 6.04
C VAL A 160 -1.62 2.91 7.42
N ASN A 161 -2.87 2.69 7.80
CA ASN A 161 -3.34 2.84 9.17
C ASN A 161 -3.23 1.48 9.87
N LEU A 162 -2.25 1.36 10.77
CA LEU A 162 -1.92 0.11 11.47
C LEU A 162 -3.04 -0.34 12.41
N GLU A 163 -3.75 0.61 13.02
CA GLU A 163 -4.91 0.30 13.86
C GLU A 163 -6.00 -0.37 13.02
N LYS A 164 -6.43 0.28 11.95
CA LYS A 164 -7.46 -0.27 11.04
C LYS A 164 -7.02 -1.55 10.35
N ALA A 165 -5.72 -1.80 10.24
CA ALA A 165 -5.15 -3.06 9.78
C ALA A 165 -5.26 -4.20 10.82
N GLY A 166 -5.73 -3.94 12.05
CA GLY A 166 -5.95 -4.94 13.11
C GLY A 166 -4.91 -4.92 14.23
N ILE A 167 -4.08 -3.88 14.32
CA ILE A 167 -3.07 -3.74 15.38
C ILE A 167 -3.64 -2.85 16.48
N GLU A 168 -3.91 -3.41 17.65
CA GLU A 168 -4.47 -2.61 18.74
C GLU A 168 -3.54 -1.42 19.10
N PRO A 169 -4.10 -0.22 19.34
CA PRO A 169 -3.31 0.99 19.65
C PRO A 169 -2.27 0.82 20.75
N TRP A 170 -2.65 0.10 21.82
CA TRP A 170 -1.77 -0.13 22.95
C TRP A 170 -0.56 -1.00 22.58
N VAL A 171 -0.65 -1.86 21.56
CA VAL A 171 0.49 -2.67 21.08
C VAL A 171 1.55 -1.74 20.49
N LEU A 172 1.14 -0.76 19.67
CA LEU A 172 2.03 0.22 19.07
C LEU A 172 2.66 1.13 20.14
N ASP A 173 1.90 1.49 21.17
CA ASP A 173 2.37 2.40 22.22
C ASP A 173 3.27 1.72 23.26
N LYS A 174 2.92 0.49 23.66
CA LYS A 174 3.56 -0.25 24.76
C LYS A 174 4.70 -1.15 24.29
N PHE A 175 4.53 -1.87 23.18
CA PHE A 175 5.58 -2.75 22.65
C PHE A 175 6.48 -2.05 21.62
N ARG A 176 5.95 -1.05 20.89
CA ARG A 176 6.66 -0.33 19.82
C ARG A 176 7.45 -1.28 18.89
N PRO A 177 6.80 -2.33 18.33
CA PRO A 177 7.48 -3.26 17.44
C PRO A 177 8.11 -2.47 16.29
N ALA A 178 9.32 -2.86 15.87
CA ALA A 178 9.96 -2.14 14.79
C ALA A 178 9.13 -2.28 13.51
N ILE A 179 8.99 -1.18 12.78
CA ILE A 179 8.29 -1.13 11.50
C ILE A 179 9.35 -1.18 10.42
N VAL A 180 9.30 -2.23 9.60
CA VAL A 180 10.26 -2.44 8.51
C VAL A 180 9.55 -2.32 7.18
N ALA A 181 9.99 -1.37 6.36
CA ALA A 181 9.55 -1.19 4.99
C ALA A 181 10.66 -1.64 4.04
N ARG A 182 10.29 -2.40 3.00
CA ARG A 182 11.21 -2.83 1.94
C ARG A 182 10.61 -2.57 0.57
N GLU A 183 11.47 -2.39 -0.42
CA GLU A 183 11.05 -2.33 -1.82
C GLU A 183 12.15 -2.84 -2.73
N ARG A 184 11.76 -3.61 -3.75
CA ARG A 184 12.66 -3.99 -4.84
C ARG A 184 12.68 -2.93 -5.92
N HIS A 185 13.87 -2.58 -6.39
CA HIS A 185 14.07 -1.63 -7.47
C HIS A 185 15.20 -2.01 -8.42
N ALA A 186 15.12 -1.52 -9.67
CA ALA A 186 16.17 -1.69 -10.68
C ALA A 186 16.14 -0.57 -11.72
N PRO A 187 17.30 0.02 -12.07
CA PRO A 187 17.40 0.92 -13.21
C PRO A 187 17.25 0.12 -14.50
N ARG A 188 16.99 0.83 -15.60
CA ARG A 188 17.29 0.27 -16.90
C ARG A 188 18.78 0.12 -17.11
N PHE A 189 19.16 -0.87 -17.92
CA PHE A 189 20.56 -1.15 -18.23
C PHE A 189 21.25 -0.04 -19.01
N ASP A 190 20.52 0.84 -19.71
CA ASP A 190 21.02 1.85 -20.66
C ASP A 190 20.86 3.30 -20.18
N CYS A 191 20.22 3.51 -19.02
CA CYS A 191 19.90 4.86 -18.54
C CYS A 191 20.42 5.07 -17.12
N SER A 192 20.87 6.29 -16.83
CA SER A 192 21.14 6.72 -15.47
C SER A 192 19.83 7.15 -14.81
N ALA A 193 19.69 6.88 -13.51
CA ALA A 193 18.48 7.20 -12.77
C ALA A 193 18.80 7.51 -11.30
N VAL A 194 17.91 8.28 -10.68
CA VAL A 194 17.90 8.50 -9.23
C VAL A 194 16.63 7.90 -8.66
N TYR A 195 16.77 7.18 -7.55
CA TYR A 195 15.68 6.55 -6.82
C TYR A 195 15.74 6.96 -5.36
N ASN A 196 14.58 7.28 -4.79
CA ASN A 196 14.41 7.63 -3.39
C ASN A 196 13.33 6.74 -2.80
N PHE A 197 13.68 6.01 -1.74
CA PHE A 197 12.77 5.21 -0.92
C PHE A 197 12.67 5.84 0.46
N ALA A 198 11.46 6.01 0.98
CA ALA A 198 11.21 6.64 2.26
C ALA A 198 10.13 5.89 3.03
N ALA A 199 10.28 5.82 4.35
CA ALA A 199 9.25 5.32 5.24
C ALA A 199 9.19 6.22 6.48
N GLN A 200 7.98 6.51 6.97
CA GLN A 200 7.76 7.36 8.12
C GLN A 200 6.52 6.93 8.92
N VAL A 201 6.64 6.87 10.23
CA VAL A 201 5.51 6.72 11.17
C VAL A 201 4.90 8.08 11.49
N ARG A 202 3.58 8.09 11.67
CA ARG A 202 2.78 9.31 11.89
C ARG A 202 1.67 9.05 12.88
N LYS A 203 1.24 10.11 13.55
CA LYS A 203 -0.01 10.10 14.32
C LYS A 203 -1.21 10.00 13.36
N GLU A 204 -2.38 9.75 13.92
CA GLU A 204 -3.60 9.63 13.14
C GLU A 204 -4.03 10.97 12.50
N ASP A 205 -3.87 12.06 13.24
CA ASP A 205 -4.32 13.42 12.90
C ASP A 205 -3.27 14.26 12.15
N GLU A 206 -2.05 13.73 12.00
CA GLU A 206 -0.99 14.41 11.27
C GLU A 206 -1.28 14.43 9.75
N ILE A 207 -1.64 15.62 9.28
CA ILE A 207 -1.85 15.92 7.86
C ILE A 207 -0.50 16.31 7.27
N TYR A 208 0.08 15.45 6.43
CA TYR A 208 1.27 15.76 5.65
C TYR A 208 1.00 15.52 4.17
N PRO A 209 1.70 16.23 3.26
CA PRO A 209 1.60 15.95 1.84
C PRO A 209 1.90 14.48 1.55
N HIS A 210 1.21 13.95 0.54
CA HIS A 210 1.29 12.54 0.12
C HIS A 210 2.69 12.10 -0.34
N THR A 211 3.69 12.98 -0.37
CA THR A 211 5.07 12.68 -0.77
C THR A 211 6.06 13.20 0.27
N LEU A 212 6.78 12.29 0.94
CA LEU A 212 7.89 12.59 1.86
C LEU A 212 9.04 13.34 1.17
N VAL A 213 9.41 12.86 -0.02
CA VAL A 213 10.70 13.18 -0.65
C VAL A 213 10.73 14.58 -1.28
N ARG A 214 9.58 15.15 -1.65
CA ARG A 214 9.54 16.48 -2.30
C ARG A 214 9.50 17.64 -1.31
N TRP A 215 9.19 17.40 -0.03
CA TRP A 215 8.72 18.49 0.83
C TRP A 215 9.35 18.59 2.22
N LEU A 216 9.92 17.52 2.81
CA LEU A 216 10.13 17.49 4.28
C LEU A 216 11.58 17.37 4.77
N GLY A 217 12.58 17.32 3.89
CA GLY A 217 13.95 17.00 4.34
C GLY A 217 14.04 15.59 4.93
N LYS A 218 15.09 15.29 5.71
CA LYS A 218 15.19 14.00 6.42
C LYS A 218 14.27 14.04 7.65
N PRO A 219 13.36 13.07 7.84
CA PRO A 219 12.57 12.97 9.07
C PRO A 219 13.49 12.75 10.27
N ASP A 220 12.98 13.02 11.47
CA ASP A 220 13.64 12.58 12.70
C ASP A 220 13.86 11.06 12.63
N ALA A 221 15.04 10.60 13.06
CA ALA A 221 15.44 9.20 12.93
C ALA A 221 14.52 8.23 13.69
N SER A 222 13.81 8.70 14.72
CA SER A 222 12.78 7.92 15.44
C SER A 222 11.45 7.84 14.68
N ARG A 223 11.24 8.72 13.70
CA ARG A 223 10.00 8.81 12.91
C ARG A 223 10.15 8.23 11.52
N GLY A 224 11.34 8.20 10.93
CA GLY A 224 11.51 7.65 9.60
C GLY A 224 12.93 7.73 9.08
N ASP A 225 13.11 7.35 7.82
CA ASP A 225 14.36 7.52 7.09
C ASP A 225 14.07 7.71 5.58
N ILE A 226 15.09 8.19 4.85
CA ILE A 226 15.07 8.33 3.39
C ILE A 226 16.38 7.78 2.83
N ARG A 227 16.26 6.88 1.85
CA ARG A 227 17.36 6.27 1.10
C ARG A 227 17.36 6.78 -0.32
N GLU A 228 18.42 7.50 -0.68
CA GLU A 228 18.68 7.91 -2.05
C GLU A 228 19.73 7.02 -2.68
N THR A 229 19.42 6.48 -3.86
CA THR A 229 20.32 5.65 -4.67
C THR A 229 20.48 6.25 -6.06
N HIS A 230 21.73 6.37 -6.49
CA HIS A 230 22.10 6.84 -7.82
C HIS A 230 22.62 5.70 -8.66
N TYR A 231 22.15 5.63 -9.90
CA TYR A 231 22.58 4.65 -10.88
C TYR A 231 23.26 5.34 -12.06
N PRO A 232 24.51 4.96 -12.40
CA PRO A 232 25.16 5.49 -13.58
C PRO A 232 24.53 4.92 -14.85
N GLN A 233 24.78 5.58 -15.98
CA GLN A 233 24.38 5.05 -17.28
C GLN A 233 25.12 3.72 -17.55
N TRP A 234 24.50 2.84 -18.34
CA TRP A 234 25.06 1.53 -18.68
C TRP A 234 25.20 0.57 -17.48
N ALA A 235 24.53 0.88 -16.35
CA ALA A 235 24.54 0.07 -15.14
C ALA A 235 23.78 -1.25 -15.34
N LYS A 236 24.54 -2.34 -15.53
CA LYS A 236 24.01 -3.71 -15.54
C LYS A 236 23.84 -4.24 -14.11
N GLN A 237 22.92 -3.65 -13.34
CA GLN A 237 22.64 -4.06 -11.97
C GLN A 237 21.48 -5.06 -11.94
N PRO A 238 21.52 -6.11 -11.09
CA PRO A 238 20.33 -6.88 -10.77
C PRO A 238 19.36 -6.03 -9.94
N TRP A 239 18.13 -6.53 -9.77
CA TRP A 239 17.20 -5.98 -8.79
C TRP A 239 17.82 -5.96 -7.40
N LYS A 240 17.67 -4.84 -6.70
CA LYS A 240 18.09 -4.66 -5.32
C LYS A 240 16.88 -4.42 -4.44
N THR A 241 17.03 -4.72 -3.16
CA THR A 241 16.03 -4.39 -2.13
C THR A 241 16.58 -3.27 -1.27
N GLU A 242 15.88 -2.14 -1.18
CA GLU A 242 16.09 -1.18 -0.10
C GLU A 242 15.29 -1.60 1.12
N GLU A 243 15.81 -1.26 2.30
CA GLU A 243 15.15 -1.48 3.58
C GLU A 243 15.24 -0.22 4.44
N ILE A 244 14.13 0.17 5.04
CA ILE A 244 14.07 1.17 6.11
C ILE A 244 13.46 0.49 7.33
N ARG A 245 14.16 0.60 8.46
CA ARG A 245 13.72 0.08 9.75
C ARG A 245 13.52 1.23 10.72
N ILE A 246 12.29 1.43 11.16
CA ILE A 246 11.88 2.44 12.14
C ILE A 246 11.64 1.72 13.47
N ALA A 247 12.28 2.18 14.53
CA ALA A 247 12.11 1.64 15.88
C ALA A 247 12.21 2.76 16.90
N ASP A 248 11.82 2.45 18.14
CA ASP A 248 11.81 3.40 19.25
C ASP A 248 11.03 4.68 18.92
N TYR A 249 10.00 4.55 18.07
CA TYR A 249 9.11 5.64 17.73
C TYR A 249 8.26 6.03 18.94
N GLY A 250 7.84 7.30 18.98
CA GLY A 250 7.09 7.84 20.12
C GLY A 250 5.65 7.32 20.22
N PHE A 251 5.00 7.69 21.32
CA PHE A 251 3.61 7.33 21.61
C PHE A 251 2.64 7.91 20.56
N GLY A 252 1.57 7.16 20.26
CA GLY A 252 0.46 7.63 19.43
C GLY A 252 0.67 7.48 17.92
N MET A 253 1.72 6.79 17.48
CA MET A 253 1.90 6.48 16.06
C MET A 253 0.85 5.47 15.61
N ARG A 254 0.10 5.78 14.56
CA ARG A 254 -0.98 4.95 14.00
C ARG A 254 -0.84 4.71 12.51
N ASN A 255 -0.17 5.63 11.82
CA ASN A 255 -0.01 5.58 10.39
C ASN A 255 1.44 5.31 10.00
N VAL A 256 1.64 4.64 8.87
CA VAL A 256 2.95 4.50 8.20
C VAL A 256 2.80 4.96 6.77
N LEU A 257 3.59 5.96 6.37
CA LEU A 257 3.74 6.34 4.98
C LEU A 257 4.98 5.66 4.39
N VAL A 258 4.78 4.85 3.36
CA VAL A 258 5.86 4.33 2.49
C VAL A 258 5.80 5.10 1.18
N SER A 259 6.93 5.68 0.73
CA SER A 259 6.98 6.51 -0.47
C SER A 259 8.19 6.18 -1.34
N SER A 260 7.95 6.18 -2.65
CA SER A 260 8.96 5.87 -3.66
C SER A 260 8.93 6.97 -4.71
N THR A 261 10.08 7.55 -5.02
CA THR A 261 10.18 8.57 -6.08
C THR A 261 11.40 8.32 -6.94
N ALA A 262 11.27 8.56 -8.23
CA ALA A 262 12.37 8.38 -9.16
C ALA A 262 12.21 9.19 -10.43
N LYS A 263 13.33 9.40 -11.10
CA LYS A 263 13.39 9.87 -12.48
C LYS A 263 14.64 9.35 -13.16
N ASP A 264 14.63 9.34 -14.49
CA ASP A 264 15.89 9.27 -15.23
C ASP A 264 16.69 10.58 -15.11
N ASN A 265 17.98 10.47 -15.45
CA ASN A 265 18.89 11.62 -15.54
C ASN A 265 19.36 11.88 -16.98
N GLN A 266 18.66 11.36 -17.99
CA GLN A 266 19.03 11.52 -19.42
C GLN A 266 17.98 12.30 -20.22
N PHE A 267 16.84 12.61 -19.61
CA PHE A 267 15.71 13.30 -20.22
C PHE A 267 15.16 12.56 -21.45
N TRP A 268 15.14 11.22 -21.38
CA TRP A 268 14.68 10.39 -22.49
C TRP A 268 13.18 10.11 -22.39
N ALA A 269 12.45 10.47 -23.44
CA ALA A 269 11.02 10.22 -23.50
C ALA A 269 10.71 8.71 -23.40
N GLY A 270 9.80 8.35 -22.49
CA GLY A 270 9.42 6.98 -22.19
C GLY A 270 9.89 6.51 -20.81
N ASN A 271 9.72 5.22 -20.52
CA ASN A 271 9.96 4.66 -19.17
C ASN A 271 11.44 4.32 -18.95
N TYR A 272 12.28 5.34 -18.98
CA TYR A 272 13.74 5.21 -18.85
C TYR A 272 14.26 5.33 -17.42
N GLY A 273 13.41 5.75 -16.48
CA GLY A 273 13.76 5.91 -15.08
C GLY A 273 13.82 4.60 -14.30
N MET A 274 13.40 4.66 -13.04
CA MET A 274 13.47 3.53 -12.14
C MET A 274 12.28 2.61 -12.28
N LYS A 275 12.51 1.33 -12.03
CA LYS A 275 11.45 0.34 -11.84
C LYS A 275 11.42 -0.10 -10.40
N PHE A 276 10.23 -0.20 -9.80
CA PHE A 276 10.09 -0.63 -8.42
C PHE A 276 8.79 -1.42 -8.19
N THR A 277 8.86 -2.40 -7.28
CA THR A 277 7.85 -3.43 -7.05
C THR A 277 8.13 -4.21 -5.75
N ASP A 278 7.32 -5.23 -5.45
CA ASP A 278 7.45 -6.10 -4.28
C ASP A 278 7.62 -5.29 -2.97
N THR A 279 6.76 -4.30 -2.77
CA THR A 279 6.79 -3.46 -1.57
C THR A 279 6.31 -4.26 -0.37
N GLU A 280 7.07 -4.19 0.71
CA GLU A 280 6.75 -4.87 1.96
C GLU A 280 6.64 -3.89 3.11
N LEU A 281 5.71 -4.17 4.02
CA LEU A 281 5.63 -3.52 5.33
C LEU A 281 5.42 -4.59 6.39
N GLN A 282 6.25 -4.59 7.43
CA GLN A 282 6.24 -5.63 8.45
C GLN A 282 6.38 -5.04 9.85
N LEU A 283 5.67 -5.63 10.82
CA LEU A 283 5.96 -5.47 12.25
C LEU A 283 6.97 -6.51 12.74
N VAL A 284 8.03 -6.06 13.39
CA VAL A 284 9.09 -6.91 13.93
C VAL A 284 9.18 -6.70 15.45
N PHE A 285 8.69 -7.68 16.19
CA PHE A 285 8.81 -7.73 17.65
C PHE A 285 10.23 -8.12 18.05
N ALA A 286 10.81 -7.40 19.00
CA ALA A 286 12.12 -7.74 19.55
C ALA A 286 12.04 -9.07 20.32
N GLU A 287 13.08 -9.91 20.23
CA GLU A 287 13.15 -11.17 21.00
C GLU A 287 13.00 -10.93 22.51
N LYS A 288 13.56 -9.82 22.99
CA LYS A 288 13.37 -9.32 24.34
C LYS A 288 12.50 -8.08 24.28
N LEU A 289 11.20 -8.28 24.46
CA LEU A 289 10.25 -7.17 24.53
C LEU A 289 10.41 -6.39 25.83
N GLU A 290 10.27 -5.08 25.71
CA GLU A 290 10.13 -4.16 26.83
C GLU A 290 8.72 -3.58 26.81
N TRP A 291 8.18 -3.38 28.02
CA TRP A 291 6.88 -2.75 28.19
C TRP A 291 7.11 -1.27 28.45
N ASN A 292 6.68 -0.43 27.52
CA ASN A 292 6.89 1.00 27.61
C ASN A 292 5.73 1.71 28.31
N ASP A 293 5.97 2.23 29.51
CA ASP A 293 4.99 3.00 30.28
C ASP A 293 5.06 4.52 30.02
N THR A 294 6.01 4.99 29.20
CA THR A 294 6.12 6.42 28.88
C THR A 294 5.19 6.80 27.72
N GLU A 295 4.51 7.93 27.90
CA GLU A 295 3.78 8.65 26.85
C GLU A 295 4.67 9.77 26.30
N ASP A 296 5.91 9.43 25.99
CA ASP A 296 6.84 10.32 25.30
C ASP A 296 6.31 10.58 23.89
N ALA A 297 5.97 11.84 23.62
CA ALA A 297 5.64 12.27 22.28
C ALA A 297 6.88 12.09 21.39
N ALA A 298 6.68 11.54 20.18
CA ALA A 298 7.73 11.58 19.17
C ALA A 298 8.12 13.04 18.91
N PRO A 299 9.40 13.31 18.58
CA PRO A 299 9.81 14.62 18.09
C PRO A 299 8.86 15.07 16.98
N VAL A 300 8.49 16.35 16.94
CA VAL A 300 7.78 16.87 15.77
C VAL A 300 8.83 16.96 14.66
N ASP A 301 8.56 16.38 13.49
CA ASP A 301 9.49 16.44 12.35
C ASP A 301 9.77 17.87 11.87
N PHE A 302 8.96 18.85 12.30
CA PHE A 302 8.95 20.19 11.75
C PHE A 302 8.65 21.28 12.78
N ASP A 303 9.35 22.40 12.62
CA ASP A 303 8.99 23.72 13.15
C ASP A 303 7.99 24.35 12.17
N GLU A 304 6.71 24.46 12.56
CA GLU A 304 5.61 25.03 11.77
C GLU A 304 5.89 26.45 11.20
N THR A 305 7.01 27.09 11.54
CA THR A 305 7.37 28.43 11.09
C THR A 305 8.14 28.50 9.76
N LEU A 306 8.55 27.37 9.17
CA LEU A 306 9.10 27.35 7.81
C LEU A 306 7.93 27.33 6.81
N SER A 307 7.64 28.50 6.25
CA SER A 307 6.53 28.73 5.31
C SER A 307 6.53 27.75 4.14
N GLU A 308 5.33 27.33 3.73
CA GLU A 308 5.08 26.59 2.50
C GLU A 308 5.70 27.36 1.31
N PRO A 309 6.48 26.74 0.41
CA PRO A 309 6.81 27.39 -0.86
C PRO A 309 5.49 27.72 -1.59
N ASP A 310 5.33 29.00 -1.94
CA ASP A 310 4.14 29.69 -2.46
C ASP A 310 3.51 29.12 -3.77
N ASP A 311 3.93 27.95 -4.22
CA ASP A 311 3.64 27.45 -5.58
C ASP A 311 2.51 26.41 -5.64
N TYR A 312 1.84 26.11 -4.52
CA TYR A 312 0.82 25.06 -4.44
C TYR A 312 -0.53 25.60 -3.94
N GLU A 313 -1.44 25.93 -4.86
CA GLU A 313 -2.84 26.24 -4.53
C GLU A 313 -3.68 24.93 -4.52
N TYR A 314 -4.35 24.66 -3.40
CA TYR A 314 -5.26 23.52 -3.21
C TYR A 314 -6.72 23.97 -3.31
N ASP A 315 -7.58 23.16 -3.95
CA ASP A 315 -9.03 23.40 -3.88
C ASP A 315 -9.59 23.10 -2.48
N ALA A 316 -10.85 23.49 -2.22
CA ALA A 316 -11.54 23.28 -0.94
C ALA A 316 -11.70 21.79 -0.53
N PHE A 317 -11.22 20.86 -1.34
CA PHE A 317 -11.22 19.41 -1.11
C PHE A 317 -9.80 18.81 -1.13
N GLY A 318 -8.75 19.64 -1.13
CA GLY A 318 -7.35 19.19 -1.07
C GLY A 318 -6.81 18.63 -2.39
N ARG A 319 -7.44 18.92 -3.53
CA ARG A 319 -6.93 18.53 -4.85
C ARG A 319 -6.05 19.62 -5.43
N HIS A 320 -4.97 19.21 -6.08
CA HIS A 320 -3.99 20.11 -6.67
C HIS A 320 -4.50 20.68 -8.00
N VAL A 321 -4.45 22.01 -8.14
CA VAL A 321 -4.62 22.71 -9.42
C VAL A 321 -3.22 23.05 -9.96
N MET A 322 -2.87 22.65 -11.19
CA MET A 322 -1.55 22.97 -11.79
C MET A 322 -1.63 24.29 -12.56
N TYR A 323 -0.70 25.21 -12.31
CA TYR A 323 -0.26 26.19 -13.30
C TYR A 323 1.03 25.68 -13.97
N ASN A 324 1.07 25.73 -15.30
CA ASN A 324 2.25 25.44 -16.09
C ASN A 324 3.29 26.56 -15.87
N PHE A 325 4.34 26.28 -15.11
CA PHE A 325 5.56 27.07 -15.14
C PHE A 325 6.55 26.40 -16.10
N ILE A 326 6.63 26.97 -17.30
CA ILE A 326 7.84 26.92 -18.13
C ILE A 326 8.88 27.70 -17.32
N SER A 327 9.94 27.03 -16.88
CA SER A 327 11.07 27.70 -16.24
C SER A 327 11.88 28.40 -17.32
N ASP A 328 11.74 29.72 -17.40
CA ASP A 328 12.81 30.59 -17.86
C ASP A 328 13.92 30.52 -16.82
N ASP A 329 15.08 29.97 -17.19
CA ASP A 329 16.38 30.43 -16.69
C ASP A 329 17.47 30.08 -17.71
N GLU A 330 18.27 31.11 -17.97
CA GLU A 330 19.09 31.46 -19.13
C GLU A 330 20.38 30.63 -19.41
N ASP A 331 20.93 30.90 -20.60
CA ASP A 331 22.32 30.77 -21.07
C ASP A 331 22.76 29.49 -21.81
N ASP A 332 22.60 29.52 -23.15
CA ASP A 332 23.63 29.04 -24.07
C ASP A 332 23.67 29.94 -25.33
N ASP A 333 24.79 30.64 -25.48
CA ASP A 333 25.18 31.44 -26.64
C ASP A 333 25.17 30.61 -27.94
N TYR A 334 24.29 30.94 -28.91
CA TYR A 334 24.55 30.68 -30.33
C TYR A 334 23.98 31.80 -31.21
N GLU A 335 24.90 32.48 -31.88
CA GLU A 335 24.66 33.51 -32.89
C GLU A 335 23.80 33.01 -34.06
N ASP A 336 22.84 33.84 -34.46
CA ASP A 336 22.26 34.02 -35.80
C ASP A 336 22.39 32.87 -36.81
N GLN A 337 21.33 32.07 -37.01
CA GLN A 337 20.95 31.56 -38.34
C GLN A 337 19.43 31.50 -38.56
N GLU A 338 18.99 32.36 -39.47
CA GLU A 338 17.82 32.36 -40.35
C GLU A 338 16.60 31.46 -40.03
N SER A 339 15.48 32.14 -39.84
CA SER A 339 14.11 31.61 -39.89
C SER A 339 13.82 30.85 -41.19
N VAL A 340 13.49 29.56 -41.08
CA VAL A 340 12.80 28.81 -42.14
C VAL A 340 11.40 28.48 -41.64
N ASN A 341 10.40 29.18 -42.18
CA ASN A 341 8.99 28.87 -41.97
C ASN A 341 8.68 27.50 -42.60
N PHE A 342 8.14 26.57 -41.80
CA PHE A 342 7.48 25.36 -42.32
C PHE A 342 6.01 25.47 -41.95
N SER A 343 5.18 25.75 -42.94
CA SER A 343 3.72 25.70 -42.84
C SER A 343 3.25 24.27 -43.07
N ASP A 344 2.39 23.81 -42.18
CA ASP A 344 1.64 22.56 -42.25
C ASP A 344 0.76 22.49 -43.50
N ASP A 345 0.83 21.37 -44.23
CA ASP A 345 -0.23 20.90 -45.13
C ASP A 345 -0.23 19.36 -45.04
N TYR A 346 -1.23 18.80 -44.35
CA TYR A 346 -1.62 17.39 -44.45
C TYR A 346 -3.13 17.35 -44.70
N ASP A 347 -3.50 17.28 -45.98
CA ASP A 347 -4.86 17.04 -46.44
C ASP A 347 -5.23 15.56 -46.30
N ALA A 348 -6.45 15.33 -45.82
CA ALA A 348 -7.07 14.04 -45.61
C ALA A 348 -7.49 13.38 -46.94
N GLU A 349 -7.20 12.08 -47.08
CA GLU A 349 -7.68 11.25 -48.18
C GLU A 349 -9.14 10.85 -47.93
N ASP A 350 -10.04 11.25 -48.83
CA ASP A 350 -11.37 10.67 -49.00
C ASP A 350 -11.27 9.47 -49.97
N VAL A 351 -11.81 8.33 -49.52
CA VAL A 351 -11.89 7.07 -50.25
C VAL A 351 -13.34 6.88 -50.69
N ASP A 352 -13.61 7.00 -51.99
CA ASP A 352 -14.89 6.62 -52.60
C ASP A 352 -14.73 5.28 -53.35
N TYR A 353 -15.67 4.37 -53.07
CA TYR A 353 -15.86 3.07 -53.72
C TYR A 353 -17.06 3.13 -54.68
N ASP A 354 -17.11 2.14 -55.59
CA ASP A 354 -18.21 1.72 -56.47
C ASP A 354 -18.32 2.48 -57.80
N GLU A 355 -18.70 1.90 -58.95
CA GLU A 355 -18.95 0.52 -59.44
C GLU A 355 -19.00 0.63 -61.00
N ASP A 356 -19.16 -0.50 -61.69
CA ASP A 356 -19.45 -0.66 -63.14
C ASP A 356 -18.25 -0.49 -64.10
N GLY A 357 -17.96 -1.37 -65.06
CA GLY A 357 -18.67 -2.52 -65.62
C GLY A 357 -18.18 -2.74 -67.06
N ASP A 358 -18.16 -4.00 -67.49
CA ASP A 358 -18.13 -4.53 -68.87
C ASP A 358 -16.79 -4.49 -69.65
N GLU A 359 -16.23 -5.69 -69.89
CA GLU A 359 -16.25 -6.46 -71.17
C GLU A 359 -14.96 -6.15 -71.97
N GLU A 360 -14.19 -7.07 -72.54
CA GLU A 360 -14.51 -8.25 -73.33
C GLU A 360 -13.22 -9.10 -73.53
N GLU A 361 -13.41 -10.24 -74.18
CA GLU A 361 -12.49 -11.36 -74.43
C GLU A 361 -11.24 -11.03 -75.29
N GLU A 362 -10.17 -11.82 -75.15
CA GLU A 362 -9.68 -12.79 -76.16
C GLU A 362 -8.18 -13.14 -75.98
N SER A 363 -7.90 -14.46 -76.05
CA SER A 363 -6.71 -15.19 -76.57
C SER A 363 -5.29 -14.58 -76.44
N GLU A 364 -4.23 -15.30 -76.04
CA GLU A 364 -3.80 -16.69 -76.35
C GLU A 364 -2.99 -17.30 -75.18
#